data_AF-A0A1H7EGG0-F1
#
_entry.id   AF-A0A1H7EGG0-F1
#
_cell.length_a   1.000
_cell.length_b   1.000
_cell.length_c   1.000
_cell.angle_alpha   90.00
_cell.angle_beta   90.00
_cell.angle_gamma   90.00
#
_symmetry.space_group_name_H-M   'P 1'
#
loop_
_entity.id
_entity.type
_entity.pdbx_description
1 polymer ?
#
loop_
_entity_poly.entity_id
_entity_poly.type
_entity_poly.pdbx_seq_one_letter_code
_entity_poly.pdbx_strand_id
1 'polypeptide(L)'
;MLIHQYDAETGAYISSRLADADPLNFGRWLVPAFSTIDELPARTPLSWPFYLDGAWKLLPDYRGRILYRQDNGTPAEILVAGTTPAENGLTETPRPSDEYVFRDGAWAIDPAIVAQRVRAAAMAEFDLRMTHARTMNAGKADAYAAGLLSREEAYYFRAWSAYQLDLVRAIQREGFPDTVSWPDEPASFEVASAPAMAEYDARMTKAKTFTDGKAEAYAANELVAEDYYNYQAWSAYQELLTRAIDRETFPHAVVWPDEPAPYTPPLAPIPVNPIEPKDGATPADTSTEPA
;
A
#
# COMPACT_ATOMS: atom_id res chain seq x y z
N MET A 1 40.06 67.26 22.63
CA MET A 1 39.50 66.98 21.29
C MET A 1 39.26 65.49 21.18
N LEU A 2 38.07 65.05 20.76
CA LEU A 2 37.79 63.62 20.55
C LEU A 2 38.32 63.22 19.17
N ILE A 3 38.99 62.08 19.08
CA ILE A 3 39.41 61.47 17.81
C ILE A 3 38.86 60.04 17.73
N HIS A 4 38.59 59.62 16.51
CA HIS A 4 37.98 58.33 16.19
C HIS A 4 38.95 57.55 15.32
N GLN A 5 39.42 56.42 15.83
CA GLN A 5 40.32 55.51 15.12
C GLN A 5 39.51 54.57 14.24
N TYR A 6 40.01 54.34 13.03
CA TYR A 6 39.49 53.35 12.10
C TYR A 6 40.59 52.41 11.61
N ASP A 7 40.18 51.25 11.13
CA ASP A 7 41.05 50.26 10.52
C ASP A 7 41.62 50.75 9.19
N ALA A 8 42.92 50.55 8.98
CA ALA A 8 43.63 51.13 7.85
C ALA A 8 43.24 50.51 6.49
N GLU A 9 42.79 49.26 6.49
CA GLU A 9 42.47 48.51 5.27
C GLU A 9 40.98 48.62 4.93
N THR A 10 40.12 48.45 5.92
CA THR A 10 38.66 48.40 5.74
C THR A 10 37.98 49.73 6.00
N GLY A 11 38.61 50.64 6.75
CA GLY A 11 37.98 51.85 7.26
C GLY A 11 37.04 51.61 8.45
N ALA A 12 36.90 50.39 8.97
CA ALA A 12 35.98 50.08 10.06
C ALA A 12 36.34 50.86 11.34
N TYR A 13 35.37 51.51 11.98
CA TYR A 13 35.59 52.16 13.27
C TYR A 13 36.08 51.16 14.34
N ILE A 14 37.13 51.53 15.07
CA ILE A 14 37.75 50.71 16.12
C ILE A 14 37.40 51.28 17.49
N SER A 15 37.80 52.53 17.77
CA SER A 15 37.63 53.14 19.08
C SER A 15 37.68 54.66 19.03
N SER A 16 37.18 55.30 20.09
CA SER A 16 37.26 56.75 20.29
C SER A 16 38.14 57.02 21.49
N ARG A 17 38.98 58.05 21.38
CA ARG A 17 39.82 58.50 22.50
C ARG A 17 40.04 60.01 22.46
N LEU A 18 40.44 60.58 23.58
CA LEU A 18 40.91 61.96 23.59
C LEU A 18 42.25 62.04 22.87
N ALA A 19 42.40 63.04 22.01
CA ALA A 19 43.66 63.33 21.35
C ALA A 19 44.70 63.77 22.38
N ASP A 20 45.94 63.34 22.16
CA ASP A 20 47.09 63.77 22.96
C ASP A 20 47.51 65.19 22.53
N ALA A 21 47.93 66.02 23.49
CA ALA A 21 48.48 67.33 23.18
C ALA A 21 49.82 67.17 22.46
N ASP A 22 50.10 68.02 21.47
CA ASP A 22 51.40 68.04 20.78
C ASP A 22 52.47 68.59 21.75
N PRO A 23 53.46 67.78 22.17
CA PRO A 23 54.46 68.21 23.14
C PRO A 23 55.40 69.29 22.60
N LEU A 24 55.46 69.48 21.27
CA LEU A 24 56.29 70.47 20.62
C LEU A 24 55.53 71.76 20.26
N ASN A 25 54.19 71.70 20.23
CA ASN A 25 53.34 72.83 19.82
C ASN A 25 52.17 73.00 20.79
N PHE A 26 52.35 73.83 21.82
CA PHE A 26 51.29 74.13 22.79
C PHE A 26 50.00 74.62 22.10
N GLY A 27 48.88 73.99 22.42
CA GLY A 27 47.56 74.30 21.86
C GLY A 27 47.19 73.49 20.61
N ARG A 28 48.12 72.70 20.04
CA ARG A 28 47.82 71.74 18.96
C ARG A 28 47.57 70.34 19.54
N TRP A 29 46.69 69.60 18.89
CA TRP A 29 46.36 68.22 19.22
C TRP A 29 46.87 67.27 18.14
N LEU A 30 47.38 66.10 18.54
CA LEU A 30 47.85 65.08 17.61
C LEU A 30 46.67 64.25 17.09
N VAL A 31 46.57 64.13 15.76
CA VAL A 31 45.68 63.20 15.08
C VAL A 31 46.57 62.16 14.38
N PRO A 32 46.69 60.95 14.94
CA PRO A 32 47.48 59.89 14.32
C PRO A 32 46.94 59.49 12.94
N ALA A 33 47.74 58.77 12.17
CA ALA A 33 47.24 58.10 10.97
C ALA A 33 46.04 57.19 11.31
N PHE A 34 45.12 57.07 10.35
CA PHE A 34 43.88 56.28 10.50
C PHE A 34 43.02 56.72 11.70
N SER A 35 43.02 58.03 11.95
CA SER A 35 42.14 58.69 12.91
C SER A 35 41.56 59.95 12.30
N THR A 36 40.33 60.31 12.68
CA THR A 36 39.67 61.56 12.27
C THR A 36 39.06 62.27 13.47
N ILE A 37 38.83 63.56 13.33
CA ILE A 37 38.03 64.39 14.25
C ILE A 37 36.56 64.49 13.81
N ASP A 38 36.23 63.93 12.64
CA ASP A 38 34.87 63.95 12.11
C ASP A 38 33.93 63.20 13.06
N GLU A 39 32.81 63.83 13.39
CA GLU A 39 31.83 63.30 14.32
C GLU A 39 31.26 61.97 13.83
N LEU A 40 31.19 60.98 14.73
CA LEU A 40 30.58 59.69 14.41
C LEU A 40 29.07 59.85 14.15
N PRO A 41 28.54 59.22 13.09
CA PRO A 41 27.10 59.21 12.85
C PRO A 41 26.37 58.41 13.94
N ALA A 42 25.12 58.80 14.21
CA ALA A 42 24.25 58.04 15.09
C ALA A 42 23.99 56.63 14.52
N ARG A 43 24.26 55.59 15.31
CA ARG A 43 24.17 54.20 14.87
C ARG A 43 22.78 53.60 15.14
N THR A 44 22.33 52.76 14.22
CA THR A 44 21.23 51.82 14.46
C THR A 44 21.77 50.46 14.94
N PRO A 45 20.93 49.57 15.50
CA PRO A 45 21.37 48.26 15.98
C PRO A 45 22.07 47.37 14.94
N LEU A 46 21.76 47.54 13.65
CA LEU A 46 22.31 46.75 12.54
C LEU A 46 23.28 47.56 11.68
N SER A 47 23.99 48.51 12.28
CA SER A 47 24.95 49.36 11.54
C SER A 47 26.25 49.61 12.29
N TRP A 48 27.34 49.64 11.53
CA TRP A 48 28.67 49.99 11.99
C TRP A 48 29.28 51.10 11.13
N PRO A 49 30.01 52.08 11.72
CA PRO A 49 30.66 53.15 10.96
C PRO A 49 31.92 52.65 10.25
N PHE A 50 32.09 53.09 9.01
CA PHE A 50 33.29 52.90 8.19
C PHE A 50 33.74 54.25 7.63
N TYR A 51 35.02 54.60 7.75
CA TYR A 51 35.59 55.82 7.20
C TYR A 51 36.05 55.55 5.77
N LEU A 52 35.24 55.97 4.80
CA LEU A 52 35.43 55.67 3.38
C LEU A 52 35.39 56.98 2.59
N ASP A 53 36.36 57.17 1.71
CA ASP A 53 36.48 58.36 0.85
C ASP A 53 36.46 59.69 1.63
N GLY A 54 37.06 59.69 2.83
CA GLY A 54 37.17 60.89 3.68
C GLY A 54 35.91 61.23 4.48
N ALA A 55 34.94 60.31 4.62
CA ALA A 55 33.74 60.51 5.44
C ALA A 55 33.25 59.22 6.10
N TRP A 56 32.56 59.36 7.24
CA TRP A 56 31.86 58.24 7.87
C TRP A 56 30.65 57.79 7.05
N LYS A 57 30.58 56.49 6.77
CA LYS A 57 29.43 55.80 6.17
C LYS A 57 28.98 54.68 7.11
N LEU A 58 27.67 54.54 7.32
CA LEU A 58 27.12 53.41 8.05
C LEU A 58 26.91 52.24 7.09
N LEU A 59 27.57 51.11 7.36
CA LEU A 59 27.34 49.86 6.66
C LEU A 59 26.63 48.84 7.56
N PRO A 60 26.02 47.79 6.99
CA PRO A 60 25.31 46.76 7.76
C PRO A 60 26.22 46.08 8.79
N ASP A 61 25.68 45.76 9.98
CA ASP A 61 26.39 45.00 11.01
C ASP A 61 25.46 43.95 11.62
N TYR A 62 25.66 42.70 11.20
CA TYR A 62 24.88 41.54 11.64
C TYR A 62 25.66 40.63 12.60
N ARG A 63 26.80 41.09 13.11
CA ARG A 63 27.61 40.32 14.06
C ARG A 63 26.83 40.02 15.34
N GLY A 64 27.09 38.84 15.90
CA GLY A 64 26.44 38.38 17.14
C GLY A 64 24.95 38.05 16.99
N ARG A 65 24.44 37.93 15.75
CA ARG A 65 23.09 37.42 15.48
C ARG A 65 23.17 36.02 14.92
N ILE A 66 22.28 35.16 15.39
CA ILE A 66 22.03 33.85 14.78
C ILE A 66 21.24 34.09 13.49
N LEU A 67 21.86 33.72 12.38
CA LEU A 67 21.27 33.70 11.04
C LEU A 67 21.16 32.24 10.59
N TYR A 68 20.55 32.01 9.43
CA TYR A 68 20.32 30.68 8.89
C TYR A 68 20.81 30.61 7.45
N ARG A 69 21.48 29.53 7.10
CA ARG A 69 21.92 29.28 5.71
C ARG A 69 20.71 29.16 4.80
N GLN A 70 20.75 29.83 3.65
CA GLN A 70 19.67 29.76 2.66
C GLN A 70 19.56 28.39 1.98
N ASP A 71 20.64 27.60 1.94
CA ASP A 71 20.67 26.29 1.28
C ASP A 71 20.00 25.19 2.11
N ASN A 72 20.16 25.20 3.43
CA ASN A 72 19.73 24.10 4.31
C ASN A 72 19.07 24.54 5.62
N GLY A 73 19.09 25.83 5.96
CA GLY A 73 18.49 26.36 7.18
C GLY A 73 19.33 26.19 8.45
N THR A 74 20.58 25.69 8.35
CA THR A 74 21.45 25.52 9.52
C THR A 74 21.87 26.87 10.10
N PRO A 75 22.00 26.98 11.43
CA PRO A 75 22.46 28.21 12.07
C PRO A 75 23.87 28.62 11.62
N ALA A 76 24.06 29.91 11.36
CA ALA A 76 25.35 30.51 11.02
C ALA A 76 25.41 31.95 11.54
N GLU A 77 26.62 32.51 11.61
CA GLU A 77 26.84 33.88 12.05
C GLU A 77 27.75 34.62 11.07
N ILE A 78 27.55 35.94 10.96
CA ILE A 78 28.49 36.84 10.28
C ILE A 78 29.48 37.36 11.31
N LEU A 79 30.78 37.25 11.03
CA LEU A 79 31.85 37.69 11.95
C LEU A 79 32.43 39.07 11.60
N VAL A 80 32.08 39.62 10.44
CA VAL A 80 32.58 40.92 9.95
C VAL A 80 31.42 41.88 9.71
N ALA A 81 31.58 43.14 10.09
CA ALA A 81 30.63 44.18 9.68
C ALA A 81 30.86 44.56 8.21
N GLY A 82 29.90 45.26 7.61
CA GLY A 82 29.98 45.73 6.23
C GLY A 82 29.25 44.87 5.22
N THR A 83 28.65 43.76 5.63
CA THR A 83 27.95 42.82 4.74
C THR A 83 26.59 42.40 5.30
N THR A 84 25.67 42.09 4.39
CA THR A 84 24.31 41.64 4.69
C THR A 84 24.22 40.12 4.79
N PRO A 85 23.17 39.56 5.43
CA PRO A 85 22.89 38.13 5.40
C PRO A 85 22.84 37.58 3.97
N ALA A 86 22.15 38.27 3.05
CA ALA A 86 21.97 37.81 1.69
C ALA A 86 23.29 37.65 0.92
N GLU A 87 24.24 38.59 1.07
CA GLU A 87 25.58 38.50 0.46
C GLU A 87 26.39 37.30 0.97
N ASN A 88 26.07 36.78 2.16
CA ASN A 88 26.72 35.61 2.76
C ASN A 88 25.91 34.31 2.56
N GLY A 89 24.85 34.34 1.75
CA GLY A 89 23.95 33.19 1.57
C GLY A 89 23.17 32.85 2.85
N LEU A 90 22.84 33.86 3.66
CA LEU A 90 22.14 33.74 4.94
C LEU A 90 20.82 34.50 4.93
N THR A 91 19.94 34.14 5.86
CA THR A 91 18.66 34.81 6.13
C THR A 91 18.41 34.87 7.63
N GLU A 92 17.68 35.89 8.08
CA GLU A 92 17.29 36.03 9.49
C GLU A 92 16.14 35.09 9.86
N THR A 93 15.40 34.55 8.87
CA THR A 93 14.25 33.69 9.10
C THR A 93 14.68 32.22 9.19
N PRO A 94 14.36 31.50 10.27
CA PRO A 94 14.63 30.06 10.35
C PRO A 94 13.85 29.30 9.28
N ARG A 95 14.45 28.23 8.78
CA ARG A 95 13.76 27.30 7.86
C ARG A 95 12.59 26.63 8.59
N PRO A 96 11.33 26.75 8.11
CA PRO A 96 10.18 26.18 8.83
C PRO A 96 10.21 24.66 8.92
N SER A 97 10.55 23.99 7.81
CA SER A 97 10.71 22.53 7.74
C SER A 97 11.56 22.15 6.52
N ASP A 98 11.89 20.86 6.41
CA ASP A 98 12.64 20.30 5.28
C ASP A 98 11.91 20.38 3.92
N GLU A 99 10.63 20.76 3.91
CA GLU A 99 9.83 20.94 2.69
C GLU A 99 10.03 22.32 2.05
N TYR A 100 10.63 23.25 2.80
CA TYR A 100 10.87 24.61 2.35
C TYR A 100 12.26 24.75 1.72
N VAL A 101 12.34 25.49 0.63
CA VAL A 101 13.58 25.90 -0.03
C VAL A 101 13.61 27.42 -0.06
N PHE A 102 14.79 28.03 0.11
CA PHE A 102 14.91 29.48 0.04
C PHE A 102 14.93 29.93 -1.43
N ARG A 103 13.93 30.70 -1.84
CA ARG A 103 13.79 31.27 -3.19
C ARG A 103 13.17 32.64 -3.09
N ASP A 104 13.58 33.54 -3.97
CA ASP A 104 13.04 34.91 -4.05
C ASP A 104 13.03 35.66 -2.70
N GLY A 105 14.06 35.41 -1.87
CA GLY A 105 14.24 36.06 -0.57
C GLY A 105 13.41 35.49 0.58
N ALA A 106 12.68 34.38 0.38
CA ALA A 106 11.88 33.75 1.43
C ALA A 106 11.92 32.22 1.37
N TRP A 107 11.56 31.59 2.48
CA TRP A 107 11.29 30.16 2.50
C TRP A 107 9.97 29.88 1.80
N ALA A 108 9.99 29.04 0.77
CA ALA A 108 8.80 28.60 0.04
C ALA A 108 8.77 27.07 -0.03
N ILE A 109 7.58 26.48 0.07
CA ILE A 109 7.40 25.04 -0.12
C ILE A 109 7.81 24.68 -1.56
N ASP A 110 8.55 23.59 -1.71
CA ASP A 110 8.83 23.00 -3.01
C ASP A 110 7.86 21.85 -3.29
N PRO A 111 6.92 21.99 -4.24
CA PRO A 111 5.99 20.92 -4.59
C PRO A 111 6.69 19.61 -4.99
N ALA A 112 7.90 19.68 -5.57
CA ALA A 112 8.65 18.48 -5.94
C ALA A 112 9.19 17.73 -4.71
N ILE A 113 9.59 18.44 -3.64
CA ILE A 113 10.01 17.81 -2.38
C ILE A 113 8.81 17.12 -1.73
N VAL A 114 7.65 17.79 -1.70
CA VAL A 114 6.41 17.21 -1.16
C VAL A 114 6.02 15.97 -1.95
N ALA A 115 5.95 16.05 -3.28
CA ALA A 115 5.63 14.93 -4.15
C ALA A 115 6.60 13.76 -3.97
N GLN A 116 7.90 14.04 -3.85
CA GLN A 116 8.92 13.01 -3.59
C GLN A 116 8.71 12.34 -2.23
N ARG A 117 8.41 13.10 -1.17
CA ARG A 117 8.14 12.56 0.17
C ARG A 117 6.88 11.69 0.18
N VAL A 118 5.79 12.15 -0.43
CA VAL A 118 4.56 11.36 -0.56
C VAL A 118 4.83 10.06 -1.30
N ARG A 119 5.55 10.11 -2.42
CA ARG A 119 5.94 8.92 -3.18
C ARG A 119 6.81 7.97 -2.38
N ALA A 120 7.81 8.49 -1.67
CA ALA A 120 8.70 7.69 -0.84
C ALA A 120 7.95 6.98 0.30
N ALA A 121 7.01 7.67 0.96
CA ALA A 121 6.17 7.10 2.00
C ALA A 121 5.27 5.97 1.43
N ALA A 122 4.65 6.19 0.28
CA ALA A 122 3.83 5.17 -0.37
C ALA A 122 4.65 3.94 -0.80
N MET A 123 5.90 4.14 -1.27
CA MET A 123 6.79 3.04 -1.63
C MET A 123 7.26 2.25 -0.39
N ALA A 124 7.53 2.93 0.72
CA ALA A 124 7.89 2.27 1.98
C ALA A 124 6.76 1.38 2.51
N GLU A 125 5.51 1.84 2.39
CA GLU A 125 4.32 1.05 2.74
C GLU A 125 4.16 -0.17 1.81
N PHE A 126 4.39 -0.01 0.50
CA PHE A 126 4.42 -1.13 -0.44
C PHE A 126 5.47 -2.17 -0.04
N ASP A 127 6.70 -1.75 0.26
CA ASP A 127 7.79 -2.64 0.62
C ASP A 127 7.51 -3.39 1.93
N LEU A 128 6.91 -2.70 2.92
CA LEU A 128 6.46 -3.31 4.18
C LEU A 128 5.46 -4.44 3.92
N ARG A 129 4.39 -4.14 3.16
CA ARG A 129 3.33 -5.11 2.83
C ARG A 129 3.85 -6.27 1.98
N MET A 130 4.68 -5.98 0.99
CA MET A 130 5.29 -6.98 0.11
C MET A 130 6.21 -7.92 0.91
N THR A 131 6.99 -7.38 1.84
CA THR A 131 7.86 -8.18 2.72
C THR A 131 7.04 -9.07 3.65
N HIS A 132 5.97 -8.54 4.25
CA HIS A 132 5.05 -9.34 5.07
C HIS A 132 4.44 -10.50 4.27
N ALA A 133 3.88 -10.21 3.10
CA ALA A 133 3.26 -11.22 2.24
C ALA A 133 4.25 -12.31 1.76
N ARG A 134 5.49 -11.92 1.43
CA ARG A 134 6.56 -12.87 1.08
C ARG A 134 6.94 -13.76 2.26
N THR A 135 6.98 -13.21 3.47
CA THR A 135 7.27 -13.96 4.69
C THR A 135 6.21 -15.04 4.93
N MET A 136 4.93 -14.72 4.71
CA MET A 136 3.83 -15.67 4.87
C MET A 136 3.90 -16.87 3.90
N ASN A 137 4.54 -16.68 2.73
CA ASN A 137 4.74 -17.70 1.71
C ASN A 137 6.13 -18.33 1.69
N ALA A 138 7.03 -17.90 2.58
CA ALA A 138 8.41 -18.39 2.61
C ALA A 138 8.45 -19.92 2.80
N GLY A 139 9.20 -20.61 1.93
CA GLY A 139 9.39 -22.07 2.00
C GLY A 139 8.20 -22.91 1.55
N LYS A 140 7.05 -22.32 1.20
CA LYS A 140 5.83 -23.06 0.83
C LYS A 140 5.73 -23.40 -0.65
N ALA A 141 6.54 -22.81 -1.52
CA ALA A 141 6.42 -22.96 -2.97
C ALA A 141 6.60 -24.42 -3.45
N ASP A 142 7.67 -25.09 -3.02
CA ASP A 142 7.92 -26.48 -3.41
C ASP A 142 6.91 -27.45 -2.77
N ALA A 143 6.55 -27.21 -1.51
CA ALA A 143 5.53 -28.00 -0.81
C ALA A 143 4.15 -27.86 -1.47
N TYR A 144 3.80 -26.66 -1.94
CA TYR A 144 2.58 -26.41 -2.70
C TYR A 144 2.61 -27.13 -4.05
N ALA A 145 3.70 -27.02 -4.81
CA ALA A 145 3.86 -27.70 -6.10
C ALA A 145 3.83 -29.24 -5.97
N ALA A 146 4.32 -29.77 -4.85
CA ALA A 146 4.29 -31.19 -4.55
C ALA A 146 2.96 -31.69 -3.94
N GLY A 147 1.99 -30.79 -3.69
CA GLY A 147 0.70 -31.15 -3.08
C GLY A 147 0.81 -31.60 -1.62
N LEU A 148 1.84 -31.15 -0.89
CA LEU A 148 2.14 -31.55 0.49
C LEU A 148 1.49 -30.64 1.54
N LEU A 149 0.93 -29.50 1.11
CA LEU A 149 0.26 -28.58 2.01
C LEU A 149 -1.15 -29.06 2.36
N SER A 150 -1.58 -28.81 3.59
CA SER A 150 -2.99 -28.93 3.96
C SER A 150 -3.85 -27.95 3.16
N ARG A 151 -5.17 -28.19 3.14
CA ARG A 151 -6.14 -27.32 2.44
C ARG A 151 -6.05 -25.87 2.89
N GLU A 152 -5.91 -25.65 4.19
CA GLU A 152 -5.77 -24.31 4.78
C GLU A 152 -4.44 -23.65 4.36
N GLU A 153 -3.33 -24.38 4.41
CA GLU A 153 -2.03 -23.86 4.00
C GLU A 153 -2.00 -23.52 2.50
N ALA A 154 -2.60 -24.37 1.65
CA ALA A 154 -2.75 -24.13 0.22
C ALA A 154 -3.66 -22.94 -0.09
N TYR A 155 -4.69 -22.70 0.74
CA TYR A 155 -5.50 -21.49 0.68
C TYR A 155 -4.63 -20.25 0.97
N TYR A 156 -3.96 -20.19 2.12
CA TYR A 156 -3.14 -19.03 2.49
C TYR A 156 -2.03 -18.77 1.47
N PHE A 157 -1.36 -19.83 0.98
CA PHE A 157 -0.31 -19.69 -0.03
C PHE A 157 -0.80 -18.92 -1.27
N ARG A 158 -1.98 -19.27 -1.77
CA ARG A 158 -2.59 -18.63 -2.93
C ARG A 158 -3.14 -17.25 -2.62
N ALA A 159 -3.80 -17.08 -1.48
CA ALA A 159 -4.38 -15.80 -1.09
C ALA A 159 -3.29 -14.74 -0.89
N TRP A 160 -2.17 -15.09 -0.25
CA TRP A 160 -0.99 -14.21 -0.14
C TRP A 160 -0.29 -13.98 -1.49
N SER A 161 -0.32 -14.94 -2.40
CA SER A 161 0.21 -14.75 -3.76
C SER A 161 -0.65 -13.77 -4.58
N ALA A 162 -1.98 -13.87 -4.46
CA ALA A 162 -2.92 -12.93 -5.07
C ALA A 162 -2.75 -11.51 -4.48
N TYR A 163 -2.62 -11.41 -3.16
CA TYR A 163 -2.34 -10.15 -2.47
C TYR A 163 -1.06 -9.47 -2.97
N GLN A 164 0.04 -10.22 -3.17
CA GLN A 164 1.27 -9.67 -3.75
C GLN A 164 1.05 -9.09 -5.15
N LEU A 165 0.27 -9.78 -5.99
CA LEU A 165 -0.08 -9.27 -7.32
C LEU A 165 -0.92 -8.01 -7.24
N ASP A 166 -1.88 -7.96 -6.31
CA ASP A 166 -2.75 -6.79 -6.12
C ASP A 166 -2.00 -5.58 -5.55
N LEU A 167 -0.98 -5.79 -4.70
CA LEU A 167 -0.05 -4.73 -4.29
C LEU A 167 0.70 -4.12 -5.48
N VAL A 168 1.19 -4.97 -6.40
CA VAL A 168 1.87 -4.49 -7.62
C VAL A 168 0.90 -3.71 -8.51
N ARG A 169 -0.34 -4.18 -8.65
CA ARG A 169 -1.39 -3.45 -9.38
C ARG A 169 -1.73 -2.11 -8.73
N ALA A 170 -1.69 -2.02 -7.41
CA ALA A 170 -1.99 -0.78 -6.68
C ALA A 170 -0.98 0.33 -7.02
N ILE A 171 0.32 0.01 -7.09
CA ILE A 171 1.36 1.01 -7.43
C ILE A 171 1.43 1.35 -8.92
N GLN A 172 0.89 0.47 -9.79
CA GLN A 172 0.83 0.70 -11.23
C GLN A 172 -0.42 1.48 -11.66
N ARG A 173 -1.35 1.73 -10.74
CA ARG A 173 -2.58 2.47 -11.01
C ARG A 173 -2.27 3.95 -11.28
N GLU A 174 -3.01 4.54 -12.21
CA GLU A 174 -3.00 5.98 -12.43
C GLU A 174 -3.38 6.73 -11.14
N GLY A 175 -2.70 7.85 -10.88
CA GLY A 175 -2.88 8.63 -9.65
C GLY A 175 -2.04 8.16 -8.46
N PHE A 176 -1.22 7.11 -8.60
CA PHE A 176 -0.18 6.82 -7.61
C PHE A 176 0.88 7.94 -7.57
N PRO A 177 1.32 8.40 -6.39
CA PRO A 177 1.01 7.91 -5.04
C PRO A 177 -0.22 8.51 -4.35
N ASP A 178 -0.81 9.57 -4.92
CA ASP A 178 -1.78 10.43 -4.24
C ASP A 178 -3.15 9.75 -3.98
N THR A 179 -3.52 8.77 -4.80
CA THR A 179 -4.82 8.08 -4.72
C THR A 179 -4.69 6.56 -4.46
N VAL A 180 -3.58 6.12 -3.87
CA VAL A 180 -3.36 4.68 -3.64
C VAL A 180 -4.37 4.12 -2.64
N SER A 181 -4.99 3.00 -3.01
CA SER A 181 -5.83 2.19 -2.13
C SER A 181 -5.20 0.81 -2.07
N TRP A 182 -4.68 0.46 -0.90
CA TRP A 182 -4.04 -0.82 -0.68
C TRP A 182 -5.10 -1.93 -0.56
N PRO A 183 -4.84 -3.12 -1.12
CA PRO A 183 -5.69 -4.29 -0.87
C PRO A 183 -5.71 -4.62 0.62
N ASP A 184 -6.82 -5.22 1.06
CA ASP A 184 -6.92 -5.83 2.38
C ASP A 184 -6.11 -7.13 2.43
N GLU A 185 -5.61 -7.48 3.62
CA GLU A 185 -4.95 -8.76 3.81
C GLU A 185 -5.93 -9.93 3.60
N PRO A 186 -5.42 -11.12 3.23
CA PRO A 186 -6.25 -12.31 3.08
C PRO A 186 -7.13 -12.59 4.31
N ALA A 187 -8.42 -12.85 4.08
CA ALA A 187 -9.32 -13.31 5.13
C ALA A 187 -8.85 -14.64 5.74
N SER A 188 -9.26 -14.94 6.97
CA SER A 188 -9.00 -16.25 7.56
C SER A 188 -9.64 -17.37 6.75
N PHE A 189 -9.04 -18.55 6.81
CA PHE A 189 -9.56 -19.73 6.12
C PHE A 189 -11.01 -20.06 6.53
N GLU A 190 -11.36 -19.90 7.80
CA GLU A 190 -12.71 -20.10 8.31
C GLU A 190 -13.72 -19.19 7.59
N VAL A 191 -13.44 -17.89 7.51
CA VAL A 191 -14.33 -16.92 6.84
C VAL A 191 -14.44 -17.21 5.35
N ALA A 192 -13.30 -17.50 4.70
CA ALA A 192 -13.27 -17.77 3.26
C ALA A 192 -13.96 -19.09 2.88
N SER A 193 -13.89 -20.10 3.75
CA SER A 193 -14.46 -21.43 3.52
C SER A 193 -15.91 -21.59 3.98
N ALA A 194 -16.40 -20.74 4.89
CA ALA A 194 -17.73 -20.85 5.47
C ALA A 194 -18.86 -21.05 4.42
N PRO A 195 -18.92 -20.29 3.30
CA PRO A 195 -19.98 -20.51 2.30
C PRO A 195 -19.91 -21.89 1.64
N ALA A 196 -18.71 -22.35 1.28
CA ALA A 196 -18.51 -23.65 0.65
C ALA A 196 -18.77 -24.81 1.62
N MET A 197 -18.40 -24.63 2.90
CA MET A 197 -18.66 -25.63 3.94
C MET A 197 -20.14 -25.73 4.28
N ALA A 198 -20.88 -24.62 4.31
CA ALA A 198 -22.33 -24.65 4.51
C ALA A 198 -23.05 -25.44 3.41
N GLU A 199 -22.64 -25.26 2.14
CA GLU A 199 -23.18 -26.02 1.00
C GLU A 199 -22.80 -27.50 1.09
N TYR A 200 -21.54 -27.81 1.45
CA TYR A 200 -21.09 -29.18 1.70
C TYR A 200 -21.94 -29.86 2.78
N ASP A 201 -22.14 -29.21 3.93
CA ASP A 201 -22.89 -29.75 5.06
C ASP A 201 -24.36 -29.97 4.70
N ALA A 202 -24.98 -29.05 3.93
CA ALA A 202 -26.34 -29.20 3.43
C ALA A 202 -26.46 -30.42 2.50
N ARG A 203 -25.55 -30.58 1.55
CA ARG A 203 -25.53 -31.72 0.62
C ARG A 203 -25.22 -33.04 1.32
N MET A 204 -24.30 -33.03 2.27
CA MET A 204 -23.93 -34.20 3.07
C MET A 204 -25.10 -34.63 3.96
N THR A 205 -25.79 -33.67 4.59
CA THR A 205 -27.00 -33.93 5.38
C THR A 205 -28.08 -34.57 4.53
N LYS A 206 -28.34 -34.03 3.33
CA LYS A 206 -29.29 -34.62 2.39
C LYS A 206 -28.89 -36.05 2.01
N ALA A 207 -27.62 -36.27 1.64
CA ALA A 207 -27.15 -37.59 1.26
C ALA A 207 -27.29 -38.63 2.39
N LYS A 208 -27.03 -38.22 3.64
CA LYS A 208 -27.16 -39.08 4.82
C LYS A 208 -28.58 -39.58 5.05
N THR A 209 -29.60 -38.83 4.66
CA THR A 209 -31.00 -39.30 4.73
C THR A 209 -31.25 -40.58 3.91
N PHE A 210 -30.43 -40.84 2.88
CA PHE A 210 -30.53 -42.03 2.02
C PHE A 210 -29.61 -43.18 2.47
N THR A 211 -28.61 -42.92 3.31
CA THR A 211 -27.57 -43.90 3.67
C THR A 211 -27.58 -44.32 5.14
N ASP A 212 -28.00 -43.44 6.05
CA ASP A 212 -27.90 -43.67 7.49
C ASP A 212 -28.74 -44.88 7.94
N GLY A 213 -28.14 -45.75 8.75
CA GLY A 213 -28.78 -46.97 9.25
C GLY A 213 -28.95 -48.11 8.23
N LYS A 214 -28.59 -47.90 6.96
CA LYS A 214 -28.78 -48.90 5.88
C LYS A 214 -27.56 -49.74 5.54
N ALA A 215 -26.40 -49.47 6.16
CA ALA A 215 -25.14 -50.12 5.83
C ALA A 215 -25.15 -51.65 6.05
N GLU A 216 -25.68 -52.11 7.18
CA GLU A 216 -25.76 -53.55 7.52
C GLU A 216 -26.72 -54.28 6.58
N ALA A 217 -27.92 -53.72 6.36
CA ALA A 217 -28.91 -54.29 5.45
C ALA A 217 -28.43 -54.29 3.99
N TYR A 218 -27.67 -53.28 3.58
CA TYR A 218 -27.02 -53.26 2.27
C TYR A 218 -25.98 -54.38 2.14
N ALA A 219 -25.12 -54.57 3.14
CA ALA A 219 -24.10 -55.63 3.16
C ALA A 219 -24.72 -57.04 3.18
N ALA A 220 -25.86 -57.21 3.85
CA ALA A 220 -26.64 -58.45 3.87
C ALA A 220 -27.51 -58.65 2.61
N ASN A 221 -27.58 -57.66 1.72
CA ASN A 221 -28.43 -57.65 0.52
C ASN A 221 -29.93 -57.79 0.85
N GLU A 222 -30.36 -57.16 1.93
CA GLU A 222 -31.74 -57.20 2.48
C GLU A 222 -32.56 -55.93 2.14
N LEU A 223 -31.95 -54.95 1.48
CA LEU A 223 -32.64 -53.74 1.03
C LEU A 223 -33.55 -54.01 -0.18
N VAL A 224 -34.70 -53.34 -0.22
CA VAL A 224 -35.54 -53.29 -1.43
C VAL A 224 -34.80 -52.57 -2.57
N ALA A 225 -35.16 -52.86 -3.83
CA ALA A 225 -34.43 -52.38 -5.00
C ALA A 225 -34.21 -50.86 -5.04
N GLU A 226 -35.19 -50.07 -4.61
CA GLU A 226 -35.09 -48.61 -4.52
C GLU A 226 -34.08 -48.18 -3.44
N ASP A 227 -34.16 -48.74 -2.23
CA ASP A 227 -33.23 -48.41 -1.14
C ASP A 227 -31.82 -48.90 -1.43
N TYR A 228 -31.66 -50.03 -2.11
CA TYR A 228 -30.37 -50.54 -2.56
C TYR A 228 -29.72 -49.57 -3.57
N TYR A 229 -30.47 -49.15 -4.58
CA TYR A 229 -30.02 -48.17 -5.56
C TYR A 229 -29.67 -46.83 -4.90
N ASN A 230 -30.57 -46.31 -4.05
CA ASN A 230 -30.36 -45.06 -3.34
C ASN A 230 -29.13 -45.12 -2.44
N TYR A 231 -28.94 -46.22 -1.69
CA TYR A 231 -27.76 -46.39 -0.84
C TYR A 231 -26.46 -46.29 -1.66
N GLN A 232 -26.35 -47.04 -2.77
CA GLN A 232 -25.16 -46.98 -3.63
C GLN A 232 -24.92 -45.60 -4.22
N ALA A 233 -25.96 -45.02 -4.84
CA ALA A 233 -25.81 -43.78 -5.59
C ALA A 233 -25.51 -42.59 -4.65
N TRP A 234 -26.17 -42.54 -3.48
CA TRP A 234 -25.92 -41.49 -2.50
C TRP A 234 -24.61 -41.70 -1.73
N SER A 235 -24.16 -42.93 -1.48
CA SER A 235 -22.80 -43.18 -0.96
C SER A 235 -21.72 -42.72 -1.93
N ALA A 236 -21.86 -43.01 -3.22
CA ALA A 236 -20.93 -42.50 -4.24
C ALA A 236 -20.95 -40.97 -4.32
N TYR A 237 -22.13 -40.35 -4.21
CA TYR A 237 -22.27 -38.90 -4.13
C TYR A 237 -21.55 -38.30 -2.92
N GLN A 238 -21.63 -38.92 -1.73
CA GLN A 238 -20.88 -38.48 -0.55
C GLN A 238 -19.36 -38.46 -0.78
N GLU A 239 -18.80 -39.48 -1.44
CA GLU A 239 -17.38 -39.49 -1.80
C GLU A 239 -17.02 -38.37 -2.78
N LEU A 240 -17.89 -38.08 -3.75
CA LEU A 240 -17.69 -36.99 -4.70
C LEU A 240 -17.74 -35.62 -4.01
N LEU A 241 -18.59 -35.43 -2.99
CA LEU A 241 -18.62 -34.21 -2.18
C LEU A 241 -17.30 -34.01 -1.42
N THR A 242 -16.79 -35.06 -0.78
CA THR A 242 -15.49 -35.00 -0.08
C THR A 242 -14.35 -34.67 -1.05
N ARG A 243 -14.33 -35.31 -2.23
CA ARG A 243 -13.34 -34.99 -3.27
C ARG A 243 -13.48 -33.54 -3.78
N ALA A 244 -14.69 -32.99 -3.84
CA ALA A 244 -14.90 -31.63 -4.32
C ALA A 244 -14.23 -30.58 -3.41
N ILE A 245 -14.25 -30.80 -2.09
CA ILE A 245 -13.60 -29.90 -1.12
C ILE A 245 -12.08 -30.14 -1.00
N ASP A 246 -11.56 -31.29 -1.43
CA ASP A 246 -10.12 -31.58 -1.51
C ASP A 246 -9.45 -31.02 -2.78
N ARG A 247 -10.23 -30.55 -3.75
CA ARG A 247 -9.68 -29.93 -4.96
C ARG A 247 -9.05 -28.59 -4.64
N GLU A 248 -8.06 -28.24 -5.45
CA GLU A 248 -7.42 -26.93 -5.38
C GLU A 248 -8.45 -25.81 -5.47
N THR A 249 -9.53 -25.93 -6.24
CA THR A 249 -10.48 -24.82 -6.40
C THR A 249 -11.24 -24.42 -5.12
N PHE A 250 -11.16 -25.21 -4.04
CA PHE A 250 -11.65 -24.83 -2.73
C PHE A 250 -10.81 -23.68 -2.11
N PRO A 251 -11.43 -22.70 -1.41
CA PRO A 251 -12.87 -22.58 -1.13
C PRO A 251 -13.68 -21.80 -2.17
N HIS A 252 -13.04 -21.05 -3.08
CA HIS A 252 -13.73 -20.01 -3.86
C HIS A 252 -14.43 -20.50 -5.14
N ALA A 253 -14.01 -21.62 -5.72
CA ALA A 253 -14.52 -22.12 -7.01
C ALA A 253 -14.83 -23.63 -6.97
N VAL A 254 -15.49 -24.07 -5.90
CA VAL A 254 -15.89 -25.48 -5.76
C VAL A 254 -16.92 -25.84 -6.82
N VAL A 255 -16.66 -26.90 -7.57
CA VAL A 255 -17.60 -27.49 -8.52
C VAL A 255 -18.27 -28.68 -7.85
N TRP A 256 -19.55 -28.53 -7.49
CA TRP A 256 -20.30 -29.58 -6.83
C TRP A 256 -20.80 -30.63 -7.82
N PRO A 257 -20.78 -31.93 -7.45
CA PRO A 257 -21.40 -32.98 -8.26
C PRO A 257 -22.92 -32.79 -8.34
N ASP A 258 -23.50 -33.27 -9.44
CA ASP A 258 -24.96 -33.38 -9.57
C ASP A 258 -25.50 -34.44 -8.63
N GLU A 259 -26.73 -34.24 -8.15
CA GLU A 259 -27.39 -35.22 -7.31
C GLU A 259 -27.73 -36.51 -8.08
N PRO A 260 -27.75 -37.67 -7.40
CA PRO A 260 -28.18 -38.92 -8.01
C PRO A 260 -29.57 -38.82 -8.65
N ALA A 261 -29.72 -39.42 -9.84
CA ALA A 261 -31.01 -39.54 -10.49
C ALA A 261 -31.96 -40.42 -9.64
N PRO A 262 -33.28 -40.14 -9.62
CA PRO A 262 -34.24 -40.93 -8.86
C PRO A 262 -34.31 -42.38 -9.38
N TYR A 263 -34.61 -43.32 -8.48
CA TYR A 263 -34.83 -44.72 -8.86
C TYR A 263 -35.97 -44.84 -9.87
N THR A 264 -35.71 -45.55 -10.97
CA THR A 264 -36.74 -45.90 -11.95
C THR A 264 -36.94 -47.41 -11.92
N PRO A 265 -38.13 -47.91 -11.53
CA PRO A 265 -38.39 -49.34 -11.49
C PRO A 265 -38.32 -49.94 -12.90
N PRO A 266 -37.87 -51.20 -13.04
CA PRO A 266 -37.87 -51.88 -14.33
C PRO A 266 -39.29 -51.93 -14.91
N LEU A 267 -39.43 -51.69 -16.22
CA LEU A 267 -40.70 -51.75 -16.93
C LEU A 267 -41.40 -53.08 -16.63
N ALA A 268 -42.64 -53.01 -16.15
CA ALA A 268 -43.45 -54.19 -15.90
C ALA A 268 -43.52 -55.04 -17.18
N PRO A 269 -43.36 -56.37 -17.08
CA PRO A 269 -43.48 -57.24 -18.25
C PRO A 269 -44.86 -57.02 -18.89
N ILE A 270 -44.87 -56.75 -20.19
CA ILE A 270 -46.10 -56.57 -20.97
C ILE A 270 -46.93 -57.85 -20.78
N PRO A 271 -48.18 -57.76 -20.29
CA PRO A 271 -49.02 -58.94 -20.15
C PRO A 271 -49.28 -59.50 -21.55
N VAL A 272 -48.74 -60.68 -21.84
CA VAL A 272 -49.09 -61.46 -23.02
C VAL A 272 -50.49 -62.01 -22.76
N ASN A 273 -51.53 -61.35 -23.28
CA ASN A 273 -52.89 -61.88 -23.22
C ASN A 273 -52.97 -63.20 -24.01
N PRO A 274 -53.60 -64.26 -23.47
CA PRO A 274 -53.85 -65.49 -24.22
C PRO A 274 -54.78 -65.19 -25.40
N ILE A 275 -54.45 -65.73 -26.58
CA ILE A 275 -55.29 -65.66 -27.78
C ILE A 275 -56.53 -66.54 -27.53
N GLU A 276 -57.71 -65.92 -27.40
CA GLU A 276 -58.99 -66.63 -27.47
C GLU A 276 -59.28 -67.10 -28.91
N PRO A 277 -59.81 -68.32 -29.11
CA PRO A 277 -60.11 -68.83 -30.45
C PRO A 277 -61.40 -68.20 -30.98
N LYS A 278 -61.34 -67.64 -32.21
CA LYS A 278 -62.53 -67.21 -32.94
C LYS A 278 -63.26 -68.42 -33.53
N ASP A 279 -64.38 -68.79 -32.93
CA ASP A 279 -65.41 -69.58 -33.58
C ASP A 279 -66.31 -68.70 -34.45
N GLY A 280 -66.63 -69.20 -35.64
CA GLY A 280 -67.90 -68.91 -36.33
C GLY A 280 -67.89 -67.90 -37.47
N ALA A 281 -67.69 -68.39 -38.70
CA ALA A 281 -68.32 -67.79 -39.89
C ALA A 281 -68.67 -68.89 -40.91
N THR A 282 -69.95 -69.26 -40.96
CA THR A 282 -70.60 -70.06 -41.99
C THR A 282 -70.58 -69.31 -43.34
N PRO A 283 -70.38 -69.97 -44.50
CA PRO A 283 -70.43 -69.33 -45.80
C PRO A 283 -71.86 -69.30 -46.36
N ALA A 284 -72.25 -68.18 -46.97
CA ALA A 284 -73.47 -68.06 -47.77
C ALA A 284 -73.09 -67.98 -49.27
N ASP A 285 -73.38 -69.11 -49.93
CA ASP A 285 -73.88 -69.33 -51.29
C ASP A 285 -73.78 -68.20 -52.35
N THR A 286 -73.24 -68.57 -53.52
CA THR A 286 -73.54 -67.92 -54.80
C THR A 286 -73.34 -68.94 -55.92
N SER A 287 -74.44 -69.55 -56.35
CA SER A 287 -74.55 -70.21 -57.66
C SER A 287 -75.10 -69.20 -58.67
N THR A 288 -74.49 -69.06 -59.85
CA THR A 288 -75.12 -69.35 -61.16
C THR A 288 -74.11 -69.10 -62.30
N GLU A 289 -74.04 -70.10 -63.17
CA GLU A 289 -73.27 -70.33 -64.41
C GLU A 289 -73.73 -69.44 -65.59
N PRO A 290 -73.02 -69.42 -66.75
CA PRO A 290 -73.49 -70.30 -67.83
C PRO A 290 -72.39 -70.84 -68.79
N ALA A 291 -72.55 -72.08 -69.25
CA ALA A 291 -72.48 -72.53 -70.66
C ALA A 291 -72.98 -73.97 -70.82
#